data_AF-A0A8I0P0P3-F1
#
_entry.id   AF-A0A8I0P0P3-F1
#
_cell.length_a   1.000
_cell.length_b   1.000
_cell.length_c   1.000
_cell.angle_alpha   90.00
_cell.angle_beta   90.00
_cell.angle_gamma   90.00
#
_symmetry.space_group_name_H-M   'P 1'
#
loop_
_entity.id
_entity.type
_entity.pdbx_description
1 polymer ?
#
loop_
_entity_poly.entity_id
_entity_poly.type
_entity_poly.pdbx_seq_one_letter_code
_entity_poly.pdbx_strand_id
1 'polypeptide(L)'
;MAGTDDDAVTAGDDDALYVLTAVLLTPANFPSVLGDDYPEACAALGLAPLADGYGIVLGQDGEGARWTVAVDDVSLVAVAIASWDCGMEYDLSPDEHSVVAALPGWPLAVAVAAPGVPAPHDPDPEVSDLPPLSPPDTGTWGPAQRRLGADEIALQWSTWREQIDDAAFAGQDGADRAATGDATASGDATAGGAPTDFGKDQGIPRTGIRRVLAEARAYVESPPPLGRVRSSFAPGDARTLRADGPGWSMVARTDDIAFVLLDEEPGEVLPVGRGPELPGLLESLDKIAVRPN
;
A
#
# COMPACT_ATOMS: atom_id res chain seq x y z
N MET A 1 2.16 6.01 55.34
CA MET A 1 2.38 4.72 54.66
C MET A 1 1.11 4.42 53.90
N ALA A 2 1.02 4.93 52.67
CA ALA A 2 -0.09 4.69 51.76
C ALA A 2 0.18 3.36 51.07
N GLY A 3 -0.67 2.36 51.31
CA GLY A 3 -0.75 1.18 50.49
C GLY A 3 -1.65 1.51 49.31
N THR A 4 -1.07 1.50 48.12
CA THR A 4 -1.76 1.54 46.84
C THR A 4 -2.52 0.24 46.66
N ASP A 5 -3.86 0.29 46.82
CA ASP A 5 -4.75 -0.66 46.15
C ASP A 5 -4.77 -0.25 44.67
N ASP A 6 -3.80 -0.79 43.93
CA ASP A 6 -3.72 -0.74 42.47
C ASP A 6 -4.12 -2.12 41.91
N ASP A 7 -5.22 -2.66 42.45
CA ASP A 7 -5.92 -3.84 41.92
C ASP A 7 -7.25 -3.36 41.31
N ALA A 8 -7.14 -2.64 40.20
CA ALA A 8 -8.23 -2.49 39.24
C ALA A 8 -7.84 -3.18 37.93
N VAL A 9 -7.38 -4.43 38.02
CA VAL A 9 -7.47 -5.37 36.92
C VAL A 9 -8.95 -5.71 36.74
N THR A 10 -9.59 -5.09 35.76
CA THR A 10 -10.85 -5.58 35.19
C THR A 10 -10.57 -6.90 34.46
N ALA A 11 -10.35 -7.97 35.23
CA ALA A 11 -10.61 -9.32 34.79
C ALA A 11 -12.12 -9.53 34.91
N GLY A 12 -12.85 -9.53 33.79
CA GLY A 12 -14.30 -9.61 33.84
C GLY A 12 -15.02 -9.43 32.51
N ASP A 13 -14.54 -10.09 31.46
CA ASP A 13 -15.39 -10.85 30.53
C ASP A 13 -14.43 -11.73 29.74
N ASP A 14 -14.49 -13.06 29.93
CA ASP A 14 -13.67 -14.01 29.16
C ASP A 14 -13.96 -13.91 27.64
N ASP A 15 -15.09 -13.30 27.28
CA ASP A 15 -15.53 -13.00 25.91
C ASP A 15 -15.11 -11.58 25.40
N ALA A 16 -14.39 -10.79 26.21
CA ALA A 16 -13.99 -9.43 25.82
C ALA A 16 -12.77 -9.43 24.87
N LEU A 17 -12.88 -8.67 23.78
CA LEU A 17 -11.77 -8.45 22.84
C LEU A 17 -10.84 -7.33 23.35
N TYR A 18 -9.62 -7.70 23.70
CA TYR A 18 -8.53 -6.76 23.96
C TYR A 18 -7.98 -6.20 22.64
N VAL A 19 -8.33 -4.95 22.34
CA VAL A 19 -7.89 -4.26 21.11
C VAL A 19 -6.39 -3.96 21.16
N LEU A 20 -5.65 -4.42 20.14
CA LEU A 20 -4.23 -4.15 19.99
C LEU A 20 -3.96 -3.02 18.99
N THR A 21 -4.71 -3.02 17.88
CA THR A 21 -4.58 -2.02 16.85
C THR A 21 -5.83 -1.99 15.98
N ALA A 22 -5.98 -0.93 15.20
CA ALA A 22 -7.04 -0.82 14.21
C ALA A 22 -6.52 -0.18 12.94
N VAL A 23 -7.14 -0.52 11.82
CA VAL A 23 -6.85 0.03 10.49
C VAL A 23 -8.14 0.35 9.76
N LEU A 24 -8.08 1.28 8.82
CA LEU A 24 -9.19 1.55 7.91
C LEU A 24 -9.13 0.57 6.74
N LEU A 25 -10.30 0.09 6.30
CA LEU A 25 -10.50 -0.63 5.06
C LEU A 25 -11.57 0.12 4.26
N THR A 26 -11.14 1.17 3.58
CA THR A 26 -11.99 2.10 2.81
C THR A 26 -11.48 2.22 1.38
N PRO A 27 -12.29 2.71 0.42
CA PRO A 27 -11.81 3.00 -0.93
C PRO A 27 -10.58 3.90 -0.99
N ALA A 28 -10.43 4.82 -0.05
CA ALA A 28 -9.32 5.77 -0.01
C ALA A 28 -8.08 5.25 0.73
N ASN A 29 -8.28 4.38 1.71
CA ASN A 29 -7.25 3.93 2.64
C ASN A 29 -7.53 2.49 3.08
N PHE A 30 -6.60 1.60 2.77
CA PHE A 30 -6.62 0.20 3.17
C PHE A 30 -5.19 -0.35 3.22
N PRO A 31 -4.92 -1.41 4.00
CA PRO A 31 -3.61 -2.05 4.03
C PRO A 31 -3.31 -2.67 2.67
N SER A 32 -2.38 -2.08 1.91
CA SER A 32 -2.13 -2.50 0.53
C SER A 32 -1.63 -3.93 0.45
N VAL A 33 -1.06 -4.50 1.52
CA VAL A 33 -0.67 -5.92 1.56
C VAL A 33 -1.85 -6.86 1.18
N LEU A 34 -3.09 -6.45 1.48
CA LEU A 34 -4.31 -7.24 1.27
C LEU A 34 -4.82 -7.27 -0.18
N GLY A 35 -4.44 -6.32 -1.04
CA GLY A 35 -4.94 -6.27 -2.42
C GLY A 35 -4.40 -5.09 -3.24
N ASP A 36 -4.54 -5.17 -4.57
CA ASP A 36 -4.18 -4.06 -5.47
C ASP A 36 -5.25 -2.95 -5.50
N ASP A 37 -6.46 -3.25 -5.01
CA ASP A 37 -7.57 -2.32 -4.88
C ASP A 37 -8.48 -2.67 -3.70
N TYR A 38 -9.45 -1.79 -3.43
CA TYR A 38 -10.32 -1.92 -2.27
C TYR A 38 -11.22 -3.17 -2.35
N PRO A 39 -11.88 -3.49 -3.49
CA PRO A 39 -12.61 -4.76 -3.62
C PRO A 39 -11.77 -6.01 -3.37
N GLU A 40 -10.53 -6.07 -3.87
CA GLU A 40 -9.63 -7.19 -3.57
C GLU A 40 -9.28 -7.28 -2.08
N ALA A 41 -9.01 -6.15 -1.43
CA ALA A 41 -8.72 -6.10 0.00
C ALA A 41 -9.92 -6.55 0.86
N CYS A 42 -11.15 -6.18 0.48
CA CYS A 42 -12.36 -6.72 1.11
C CYS A 42 -12.51 -8.22 0.89
N ALA A 43 -12.26 -8.70 -0.33
CA ALA A 43 -12.36 -10.11 -0.67
C ALA A 43 -11.36 -10.97 0.12
N ALA A 44 -10.17 -10.45 0.43
CA ALA A 44 -9.19 -11.11 1.29
C ALA A 44 -9.71 -11.40 2.71
N LEU A 45 -10.72 -10.65 3.16
CA LEU A 45 -11.41 -10.84 4.44
C LEU A 45 -12.80 -11.48 4.29
N GLY A 46 -13.18 -11.90 3.07
CA GLY A 46 -14.53 -12.42 2.80
C GLY A 46 -15.64 -11.38 2.92
N LEU A 47 -15.31 -10.09 2.84
CA LEU A 47 -16.27 -8.98 2.95
C LEU A 47 -16.73 -8.50 1.58
N ALA A 48 -17.97 -8.00 1.51
CA ALA A 48 -18.45 -7.27 0.33
C ALA A 48 -17.94 -5.81 0.36
N PRO A 49 -17.53 -5.22 -0.77
CA PRO A 49 -17.06 -3.84 -0.76
C PRO A 49 -18.21 -2.84 -0.55
N LEU A 50 -18.27 -2.24 0.63
CA LEU A 50 -19.20 -1.13 0.95
C LEU A 50 -18.64 0.21 0.47
N ALA A 51 -19.52 1.17 0.17
CA ALA A 51 -19.11 2.49 -0.28
C ALA A 51 -18.34 3.26 0.80
N ASP A 52 -18.78 3.17 2.05
CA ASP A 52 -18.17 3.88 3.18
C ASP A 52 -16.95 3.15 3.75
N GLY A 53 -16.81 1.85 3.48
CA GLY A 53 -15.72 1.02 3.98
C GLY A 53 -16.06 0.31 5.28
N TYR A 54 -15.00 -0.13 5.96
CA TYR A 54 -15.00 -0.76 7.26
C TYR A 54 -13.88 -0.19 8.12
N GLY A 55 -14.09 -0.17 9.43
CA GLY A 55 -13.01 -0.20 10.39
C GLY A 55 -12.63 -1.65 10.69
N ILE A 56 -11.34 -1.97 10.72
CA ILE A 56 -10.82 -3.30 11.06
C ILE A 56 -10.10 -3.20 12.39
N VAL A 57 -10.54 -3.98 13.37
CA VAL A 57 -9.97 -4.05 14.71
C VAL A 57 -9.26 -5.39 14.87
N LEU A 58 -7.99 -5.35 15.26
CA LEU A 58 -7.20 -6.54 15.54
C LEU A 58 -6.98 -6.64 17.05
N GLY A 59 -7.38 -7.78 17.64
CA GLY A 59 -7.30 -7.98 19.08
C GLY A 59 -7.13 -9.43 19.48
N GLN A 60 -7.04 -9.64 20.80
CA GLN A 60 -7.01 -10.95 21.43
C GLN A 60 -8.21 -11.10 22.37
N ASP A 61 -8.72 -12.32 22.54
CA ASP A 61 -9.58 -12.62 23.69
C ASP A 61 -8.75 -12.86 24.96
N GLY A 62 -9.42 -13.15 26.09
CA GLY A 62 -8.77 -13.40 27.38
C GLY A 62 -7.85 -14.63 27.40
N GLU A 63 -8.04 -15.59 26.48
CA GLU A 63 -7.19 -16.77 26.35
C GLU A 63 -5.97 -16.51 25.45
N GLY A 64 -5.99 -15.42 24.69
CA GLY A 64 -4.94 -15.00 23.77
C GLY A 64 -5.20 -15.38 22.32
N ALA A 65 -6.38 -15.90 21.99
CA ALA A 65 -6.73 -16.22 20.61
C ALA A 65 -6.91 -14.93 19.80
N ARG A 66 -6.44 -14.96 18.55
CA ARG A 66 -6.37 -13.79 17.67
C ARG A 66 -7.67 -13.63 16.89
N TRP A 67 -8.20 -12.42 16.88
CA TRP A 67 -9.42 -12.07 16.17
C TRP A 67 -9.27 -10.80 15.34
N THR A 68 -9.91 -10.82 14.18
CA THR A 68 -10.09 -9.67 13.28
C THR A 68 -11.57 -9.32 13.25
N VAL A 69 -11.93 -8.15 13.76
CA VAL A 69 -13.31 -7.67 13.80
C VAL A 69 -13.50 -6.57 12.77
N ALA A 70 -14.43 -6.79 11.84
CA ALA A 70 -14.83 -5.80 10.84
C ALA A 70 -16.07 -5.05 11.34
N VAL A 71 -15.99 -3.72 11.34
CA VAL A 71 -16.98 -2.80 11.89
C VAL A 71 -17.44 -1.85 10.79
N ASP A 72 -18.74 -1.64 10.62
CA ASP A 72 -19.29 -0.70 9.62
C ASP A 72 -19.37 0.75 10.10
N ASP A 73 -19.20 1.02 11.40
CA ASP A 73 -18.91 2.36 11.92
C ASP A 73 -17.43 2.73 11.70
N VAL A 74 -17.13 3.17 10.48
CA VAL A 74 -15.80 3.63 10.07
C VAL A 74 -15.36 4.86 10.87
N SER A 75 -16.30 5.71 11.29
CA SER A 75 -15.98 6.96 11.99
C SER A 75 -15.45 6.69 13.39
N LEU A 76 -16.03 5.72 14.10
CA LEU A 76 -15.53 5.27 15.41
C LEU A 76 -14.06 4.84 15.33
N VAL A 77 -13.72 3.98 14.36
CA VAL A 77 -12.36 3.47 14.17
C VAL A 77 -11.40 4.58 13.72
N ALA A 78 -11.82 5.45 12.81
CA ALA A 78 -11.01 6.59 12.37
C ALA A 78 -10.67 7.55 13.52
N VAL A 79 -11.62 7.83 14.42
CA VAL A 79 -11.40 8.66 15.61
C VAL A 79 -10.41 8.01 16.57
N ALA A 80 -10.50 6.69 16.77
CA ALA A 80 -9.56 5.95 17.61
C ALA A 80 -8.12 6.06 17.06
N ILE A 81 -7.93 5.78 15.77
CA ILE A 81 -6.62 5.89 15.09
C ILE A 81 -6.06 7.30 15.21
N ALA A 82 -6.86 8.33 14.89
CA ALA A 82 -6.42 9.72 14.97
C ALA A 82 -6.07 10.15 16.41
N SER A 83 -6.75 9.60 17.41
CA SER A 83 -6.44 9.84 18.82
C SER A 83 -5.10 9.23 19.21
N TRP A 84 -4.85 7.97 18.84
CA TRP A 84 -3.59 7.28 19.10
C TRP A 84 -2.40 7.92 18.36
N ASP A 85 -2.59 8.35 17.11
CA ASP A 85 -1.56 9.06 16.32
C ASP A 85 -1.17 10.40 16.98
N CYS A 86 -2.11 11.05 17.67
CA CYS A 86 -1.86 12.25 18.48
C CYS A 86 -1.29 11.93 19.87
N GLY A 87 -1.08 10.67 20.23
CA GLY A 87 -0.62 10.23 21.55
C GLY A 87 -1.67 10.35 22.66
N MET A 88 -2.95 10.39 22.29
CA MET A 88 -4.07 10.42 23.24
C MET A 88 -4.58 9.00 23.51
N GLU A 89 -5.03 8.76 24.74
CA GLU A 89 -5.73 7.53 25.08
C GLU A 89 -7.14 7.55 24.46
N TYR A 90 -7.53 6.43 23.86
CA TYR A 90 -8.87 6.19 23.34
C TYR A 90 -9.21 4.72 23.51
N ASP A 91 -10.32 4.44 24.17
CA ASP A 91 -10.84 3.08 24.37
C ASP A 91 -11.78 2.72 23.23
N LEU A 92 -11.29 1.92 22.28
CA LEU A 92 -12.06 1.48 21.12
C LEU A 92 -12.87 0.24 21.48
N SER A 93 -14.17 0.43 21.70
CA SER A 93 -15.14 -0.64 21.94
C SER A 93 -16.27 -0.57 20.90
N PRO A 94 -16.17 -1.32 19.78
CA PRO A 94 -17.25 -1.39 18.80
C PRO A 94 -18.54 -1.93 19.41
N ASP A 95 -19.67 -1.32 19.05
CA ASP A 95 -20.99 -1.81 19.45
C ASP A 95 -21.34 -3.10 18.70
N GLU A 96 -22.03 -4.03 19.34
CA GLU A 96 -22.40 -5.33 18.76
C GLU A 96 -23.18 -5.19 17.44
N HIS A 97 -23.96 -4.12 17.27
CA HIS A 97 -24.73 -3.87 16.05
C HIS A 97 -23.88 -3.35 14.90
N SER A 98 -22.71 -2.79 15.19
CA SER A 98 -21.75 -2.29 14.19
C SER A 98 -20.78 -3.37 13.71
N VAL A 99 -20.69 -4.50 14.43
CA VAL A 99 -19.83 -5.63 14.07
C VAL A 99 -20.48 -6.42 12.93
N VAL A 100 -19.82 -6.45 11.78
CA VAL A 100 -20.28 -7.16 10.58
C VAL A 100 -19.67 -8.56 10.47
N ALA A 101 -18.44 -8.72 10.94
CA ALA A 101 -17.77 -10.02 10.96
C ALA A 101 -16.74 -10.10 12.09
N ALA A 102 -16.62 -11.28 12.68
CA ALA A 102 -15.51 -11.67 13.54
C ALA A 102 -14.80 -12.86 12.88
N LEU A 103 -13.57 -12.62 12.43
CA LEU A 103 -12.78 -13.57 11.65
C LEU A 103 -11.62 -14.09 12.50
N PRO A 104 -11.35 -15.40 12.51
CA PRO A 104 -10.25 -15.97 13.26
C PRO A 104 -8.91 -15.50 12.67
N GLY A 105 -7.89 -15.31 13.52
CA GLY A 105 -6.55 -14.90 13.09
C GLY A 105 -6.41 -13.42 12.75
N TRP A 106 -5.23 -13.03 12.26
CA TRP A 106 -4.93 -11.66 11.82
C TRP A 106 -4.43 -11.64 10.38
N PRO A 107 -5.00 -10.79 9.50
CA PRO A 107 -4.56 -10.65 8.13
C PRO A 107 -3.30 -9.77 8.00
N LEU A 108 -2.86 -9.17 9.10
CA LEU A 108 -1.69 -8.29 9.18
C LEU A 108 -0.74 -8.79 10.26
N ALA A 109 0.56 -8.59 10.05
CA ALA A 109 1.57 -8.94 11.04
C ALA A 109 1.46 -7.98 12.24
N VAL A 110 1.08 -8.52 13.40
CA VAL A 110 1.06 -7.78 14.68
C VAL A 110 2.04 -8.47 15.63
N ALA A 111 2.97 -7.71 16.17
CA ALA A 111 4.11 -8.23 16.94
C ALA A 111 3.93 -8.14 18.46
N VAL A 112 2.79 -7.66 18.93
CA VAL A 112 2.52 -7.37 20.34
C VAL A 112 1.36 -8.20 20.86
N ALA A 113 1.40 -8.50 22.16
CA ALA A 113 0.33 -9.15 22.89
C ALA A 113 -0.30 -8.15 23.87
N ALA A 114 -1.57 -8.36 24.21
CA ALA A 114 -2.26 -7.56 25.19
C ALA A 114 -1.61 -7.77 26.58
N PRO A 115 -1.40 -6.71 27.38
CA PRO A 115 -0.82 -6.85 28.70
C PRO A 115 -1.64 -7.80 29.59
N GLY A 116 -0.98 -8.80 30.20
CA GLY A 116 -1.62 -9.76 31.09
C GLY A 116 -2.35 -10.92 30.39
N VAL A 117 -2.41 -10.93 29.06
CA VAL A 117 -3.02 -11.99 28.25
C VAL A 117 -1.95 -12.99 27.78
N PRO A 118 -2.28 -14.28 27.57
CA PRO A 118 -1.35 -15.25 27.00
C PRO A 118 -0.84 -14.86 25.60
N ALA A 119 0.20 -15.58 25.14
CA ALA A 119 0.81 -15.33 23.83
C ALA A 119 -0.21 -15.48 22.69
N PRO A 120 -0.18 -14.60 21.67
CA PRO A 120 -1.09 -14.66 20.54
C PRO A 120 -1.03 -16.00 19.81
N HIS A 121 -2.19 -16.62 19.58
CA HIS A 121 -2.33 -17.87 18.84
C HIS A 121 -3.63 -17.91 18.03
N ASP A 122 -3.73 -18.79 17.05
CA ASP A 122 -4.98 -18.96 16.31
C ASP A 122 -6.03 -19.65 17.18
N PRO A 123 -7.31 -19.22 17.11
CA PRO A 123 -8.40 -19.89 17.83
C PRO A 123 -8.55 -21.34 17.35
N ASP A 124 -9.09 -22.19 18.23
CA ASP A 124 -9.37 -23.58 17.89
C ASP A 124 -10.34 -23.66 16.71
N PRO A 125 -10.08 -24.51 15.69
CA PRO A 125 -11.01 -24.73 14.59
C PRO A 125 -12.45 -25.11 15.00
N GLU A 126 -12.68 -25.63 16.21
CA GLU A 126 -14.03 -25.88 16.72
C GLU A 126 -14.81 -24.59 17.06
N VAL A 127 -14.12 -23.47 17.25
CA VAL A 127 -14.72 -22.15 17.57
C VAL A 127 -15.15 -21.39 16.31
N SER A 128 -14.49 -21.63 15.17
CA SER A 128 -14.83 -21.01 13.89
C SER A 128 -14.67 -21.97 12.73
N ASP A 129 -15.71 -22.10 11.91
CA ASP A 129 -15.68 -22.88 10.66
C ASP A 129 -14.78 -22.25 9.58
N LEU A 130 -14.28 -21.02 9.80
CA LEU A 130 -13.40 -20.31 8.88
C LEU A 130 -11.93 -20.59 9.21
N PRO A 131 -11.07 -20.80 8.19
CA PRO A 131 -9.64 -20.88 8.43
C PRO A 131 -9.12 -19.56 9.01
N PRO A 132 -8.20 -19.60 10.00
CA PRO A 132 -7.57 -18.39 10.53
C PRO A 132 -6.88 -17.57 9.44
N LEU A 133 -7.15 -16.27 9.45
CA LEU A 133 -6.45 -15.28 8.64
C LEU A 133 -4.97 -15.26 9.02
N SER A 134 -4.14 -15.20 8.01
CA SER A 134 -2.69 -15.08 8.13
C SER A 134 -2.19 -13.96 7.24
N PRO A 135 -1.15 -13.21 7.66
CA PRO A 135 -0.54 -12.20 6.81
C PRO A 135 0.02 -12.85 5.54
N PRO A 136 -0.04 -12.17 4.38
CA PRO A 136 0.63 -12.64 3.17
C PRO A 136 2.13 -12.88 3.41
N ASP A 137 2.73 -13.85 2.71
CA ASP A 137 4.17 -14.08 2.78
C ASP A 137 4.94 -12.90 2.17
N THR A 138 5.71 -12.21 3.02
CA THR A 138 6.58 -11.09 2.66
C THR A 138 8.07 -11.47 2.69
N GLY A 139 8.38 -12.75 2.94
CA GLY A 139 9.74 -13.28 2.90
C GLY A 139 10.24 -13.54 1.47
N THR A 140 9.31 -13.63 0.51
CA THR A 140 9.61 -13.83 -0.92
C THR A 140 9.01 -12.69 -1.74
N TRP A 141 9.68 -12.27 -2.81
CA TRP A 141 9.11 -11.28 -3.71
C TRP A 141 7.82 -11.80 -4.36
N GLY A 142 6.79 -10.96 -4.32
CA GLY A 142 5.48 -11.20 -4.90
C GLY A 142 4.60 -9.95 -4.75
N PRO A 143 3.31 -10.02 -5.13
CA PRO A 143 2.44 -8.85 -5.16
C PRO A 143 2.35 -8.11 -3.81
N ALA A 144 2.28 -8.86 -2.70
CA ALA A 144 2.27 -8.27 -1.35
C ALA A 144 3.56 -7.49 -1.06
N GLN A 145 4.73 -8.08 -1.34
CA GLN A 145 6.02 -7.43 -1.15
C GLN A 145 6.20 -6.20 -2.05
N ARG A 146 5.75 -6.28 -3.30
CA ARG A 146 5.75 -5.15 -4.24
C ARG A 146 4.93 -3.97 -3.70
N ARG A 147 3.70 -4.25 -3.24
CA ARG A 147 2.81 -3.21 -2.70
C ARG A 147 3.36 -2.59 -1.42
N LEU A 148 3.93 -3.39 -0.52
CA LEU A 148 4.60 -2.89 0.68
C LEU A 148 5.82 -2.01 0.34
N GLY A 149 6.62 -2.41 -0.65
CA GLY A 149 7.74 -1.59 -1.13
C GLY A 149 7.28 -0.24 -1.68
N ALA A 150 6.16 -0.23 -2.41
CA ALA A 150 5.56 1.00 -2.90
C ALA A 150 5.01 1.89 -1.76
N ASP A 151 4.37 1.29 -0.75
CA ASP A 151 3.89 2.04 0.42
C ASP A 151 5.07 2.65 1.22
N GLU A 152 6.17 1.93 1.35
CA GLU A 152 7.40 2.42 1.97
C GLU A 152 8.01 3.59 1.17
N ILE A 153 8.03 3.52 -0.17
CA ILE A 153 8.48 4.62 -1.03
C ILE A 153 7.58 5.85 -0.85
N ALA A 154 6.27 5.66 -0.75
CA ALA A 154 5.33 6.76 -0.52
C ALA A 154 5.57 7.42 0.85
N LEU A 155 5.80 6.62 1.89
CA LEU A 155 6.08 7.10 3.24
C LEU A 155 7.43 7.84 3.34
N GLN A 156 8.47 7.29 2.72
CA GLN A 156 9.84 7.80 2.78
C GLN A 156 10.23 8.62 1.54
N TRP A 157 9.27 9.24 0.86
CA TRP A 157 9.47 9.87 -0.45
C TRP A 157 10.73 10.75 -0.52
N SER A 158 10.92 11.65 0.46
CA SER A 158 12.06 12.57 0.49
C SER A 158 13.40 11.83 0.48
N THR A 159 13.53 10.78 1.28
CA THR A 159 14.75 9.98 1.41
C THR A 159 15.06 9.20 0.13
N TRP A 160 14.03 8.67 -0.54
CA TRP A 160 14.20 7.98 -1.83
C TRP A 160 14.57 8.96 -2.94
N ARG A 161 13.88 10.10 -3.02
CA ARG A 161 14.10 11.10 -4.07
C ARG A 161 15.50 11.70 -4.03
N GLU A 162 16.06 11.93 -2.84
CA GLU A 162 17.42 12.48 -2.63
C GLU A 162 18.52 11.57 -3.17
N GLN A 163 18.29 10.25 -3.28
CA GLN A 163 19.27 9.29 -3.77
C GLN A 163 19.40 9.29 -5.31
N ILE A 164 18.53 10.02 -6.01
CA ILE A 164 18.41 9.96 -7.47
C ILE A 164 18.92 11.24 -8.09
N ASP A 165 19.97 11.09 -8.90
CA ASP A 165 20.49 12.15 -9.74
C ASP A 165 19.59 12.35 -10.97
N ASP A 166 19.27 13.60 -11.28
CA ASP A 166 18.48 13.97 -12.46
C ASP A 166 19.16 13.52 -13.77
N ALA A 167 20.48 13.33 -13.75
CA ALA A 167 21.22 12.75 -14.88
C ALA A 167 20.76 11.33 -15.25
N ALA A 168 20.16 10.58 -14.32
CA ALA A 168 19.62 9.24 -14.56
C ALA A 168 18.45 9.24 -15.57
N PHE A 169 17.81 10.39 -15.78
CA PHE A 169 16.64 10.52 -16.67
C PHE A 169 16.98 10.89 -18.12
N ALA A 170 18.21 11.30 -18.41
CA ALA A 170 18.60 11.86 -19.73
C ALA A 170 18.39 10.90 -20.93
N GLY A 171 18.23 9.59 -20.68
CA GLY A 171 17.93 8.58 -21.71
C GLY A 171 16.47 8.16 -21.84
N GLN A 172 15.54 8.76 -21.06
CA GLN A 172 14.12 8.40 -21.09
C GLN A 172 13.34 9.21 -22.15
N ASP A 173 13.73 10.46 -22.42
CA ASP A 173 13.06 11.37 -23.36
C ASP A 173 13.38 11.10 -24.85
N GLY A 174 14.38 10.28 -25.15
CA GLY A 174 15.00 10.21 -26.49
C GLY A 174 14.31 9.32 -27.53
N ALA A 175 13.26 8.57 -27.17
CA ALA A 175 12.73 7.51 -28.03
C ALA A 175 11.67 7.98 -29.06
N ASP A 176 10.98 9.09 -28.83
CA ASP A 176 9.97 9.59 -29.77
C ASP A 176 10.55 10.37 -30.96
N ARG A 177 11.84 10.75 -30.89
CA ARG A 177 12.53 11.42 -32.00
C ARG A 177 13.09 10.48 -33.05
N ALA A 178 13.11 9.17 -32.81
CA ALA A 178 13.70 8.19 -33.73
C ALA A 178 12.76 7.69 -34.84
N ALA A 179 11.48 8.10 -34.85
CA ALA A 179 10.51 7.67 -35.85
C ALA A 179 10.42 8.57 -37.11
N THR A 180 11.17 9.68 -37.17
CA THR A 180 11.23 10.56 -38.35
C THR A 180 12.67 10.99 -38.63
N GLY A 181 13.42 10.14 -39.33
CA GLY A 181 14.81 10.41 -39.71
C GLY A 181 15.18 9.67 -40.98
N ASP A 182 15.00 10.36 -42.09
CA ASP A 182 15.36 9.96 -43.45
C ASP A 182 16.83 9.53 -43.57
N ALA A 183 17.07 8.55 -44.43
CA ALA A 183 18.34 7.87 -44.60
C ALA A 183 19.27 8.67 -45.53
N THR A 184 20.38 9.19 -45.00
CA THR A 184 21.58 9.44 -45.81
C THR A 184 22.85 9.14 -45.02
N ALA A 185 23.57 8.14 -45.51
CA ALA A 185 24.88 7.71 -45.03
C ALA A 185 26.01 8.67 -45.48
N SER A 186 27.01 8.85 -44.62
CA SER A 186 28.46 8.64 -44.91
C SER A 186 29.34 9.40 -43.91
N GLY A 187 30.37 8.74 -43.36
CA GLY A 187 31.45 9.41 -42.65
C GLY A 187 32.18 8.54 -41.62
N ASP A 188 33.20 7.83 -42.10
CA ASP A 188 34.19 7.05 -41.35
C ASP A 188 35.05 7.93 -40.40
N ALA A 189 35.30 7.46 -39.16
CA ALA A 189 36.58 7.61 -38.44
C ALA A 189 36.56 6.94 -37.05
N THR A 190 37.54 6.07 -36.86
CA THR A 190 37.97 5.33 -35.67
C THR A 190 38.36 6.17 -34.45
N ALA A 191 38.02 5.69 -33.24
CA ALA A 191 38.92 5.66 -32.07
C ALA A 191 38.31 4.80 -30.95
N GLY A 192 39.15 3.98 -30.31
CA GLY A 192 38.74 2.92 -29.41
C GLY A 192 38.26 3.41 -28.04
N GLY A 193 37.25 2.72 -27.55
CA GLY A 193 36.85 2.65 -26.16
C GLY A 193 36.29 1.25 -25.96
N ALA A 194 36.88 0.49 -25.04
CA ALA A 194 36.42 -0.85 -24.68
C ALA A 194 34.92 -0.83 -24.38
N PRO A 195 34.13 -1.81 -24.86
CA PRO A 195 32.74 -1.88 -24.47
C PRO A 195 32.70 -2.27 -23.00
N THR A 196 32.34 -1.30 -22.15
CA THR A 196 31.79 -1.62 -20.84
C THR A 196 30.48 -2.36 -21.08
N ASP A 197 30.41 -3.56 -20.53
CA ASP A 197 29.31 -4.50 -20.65
C ASP A 197 28.08 -4.01 -19.87
N PHE A 198 27.41 -2.96 -20.38
CA PHE A 198 26.17 -2.39 -19.86
C PHE A 198 25.05 -2.40 -20.90
N GLY A 199 25.01 -3.44 -21.76
CA GLY A 199 24.30 -3.35 -23.04
C GLY A 199 23.03 -4.19 -23.20
N LYS A 200 22.74 -5.18 -22.34
CA LYS A 200 21.61 -6.10 -22.58
C LYS A 200 20.42 -5.95 -21.63
N ASP A 201 20.64 -5.54 -20.38
CA ASP A 201 19.55 -5.35 -19.41
C ASP A 201 18.88 -3.98 -19.48
N GLN A 202 19.38 -3.03 -20.26
CA GLN A 202 18.77 -1.70 -20.36
C GLN A 202 17.50 -1.63 -21.23
N GLY A 203 17.17 -2.71 -21.95
CA GLY A 203 15.98 -2.79 -22.79
C GLY A 203 14.71 -3.17 -22.03
N ILE A 204 14.84 -4.11 -21.08
CA ILE A 204 13.71 -4.73 -20.36
C ILE A 204 13.04 -3.74 -19.38
N PRO A 205 13.78 -2.99 -18.53
CA PRO A 205 13.20 -1.99 -17.64
C PRO A 205 12.47 -0.89 -18.39
N ARG A 206 13.00 -0.48 -19.57
CA ARG A 206 12.34 0.53 -20.41
C ARG A 206 11.05 0.01 -21.04
N THR A 207 10.98 -1.26 -21.42
CA THR A 207 9.74 -1.86 -21.91
C THR A 207 8.70 -2.01 -20.79
N GLY A 208 9.12 -2.39 -19.58
CA GLY A 208 8.26 -2.47 -18.40
C GLY A 208 7.67 -1.11 -18.02
N ILE A 209 8.50 -0.06 -17.92
CA ILE A 209 8.04 1.30 -17.62
C ILE A 209 7.03 1.78 -18.67
N ARG A 210 7.29 1.59 -19.96
CA ARG A 210 6.35 2.00 -21.03
C ARG A 210 5.01 1.28 -20.93
N ARG A 211 5.03 -0.01 -20.61
CA ARG A 211 3.82 -0.81 -20.37
C ARG A 211 3.04 -0.23 -19.19
N VAL A 212 3.69 0.02 -18.05
CA VAL A 212 3.05 0.61 -16.86
C VAL A 212 2.43 1.97 -17.17
N LEU A 213 3.15 2.87 -17.84
CA LEU A 213 2.62 4.20 -18.18
C LEU A 213 1.43 4.12 -19.15
N ALA A 214 1.43 3.17 -20.08
CA ALA A 214 0.32 2.93 -20.99
C ALA A 214 -0.92 2.36 -20.24
N GLU A 215 -0.71 1.39 -19.35
CA GLU A 215 -1.78 0.81 -18.51
C GLU A 215 -2.36 1.86 -17.55
N ALA A 216 -1.51 2.65 -16.89
CA ALA A 216 -1.92 3.76 -16.03
C ALA A 216 -2.70 4.83 -16.82
N ARG A 217 -2.31 5.12 -18.05
CA ARG A 217 -3.06 6.03 -18.93
C ARG A 217 -4.44 5.47 -19.28
N ALA A 218 -4.56 4.17 -19.50
CA ALA A 218 -5.84 3.52 -19.80
C ALA A 218 -6.87 3.67 -18.66
N TYR A 219 -6.42 3.80 -17.40
CA TYR A 219 -7.31 4.08 -16.26
C TYR A 219 -8.07 5.42 -16.37
N VAL A 220 -7.55 6.39 -17.11
CA VAL A 220 -8.24 7.66 -17.35
C VAL A 220 -9.45 7.48 -18.28
N GLU A 221 -9.33 6.59 -19.26
CA GLU A 221 -10.39 6.30 -20.23
C GLU A 221 -11.39 5.28 -19.69
N SER A 222 -10.89 4.26 -18.98
CA SER A 222 -11.66 3.19 -18.36
C SER A 222 -11.30 3.12 -16.88
N PRO A 223 -12.04 3.83 -16.01
CA PRO A 223 -11.74 3.89 -14.58
C PRO A 223 -11.58 2.51 -13.94
N PRO A 224 -10.52 2.30 -13.16
CA PRO A 224 -10.28 1.03 -12.50
C PRO A 224 -11.23 0.81 -11.31
N PRO A 225 -11.22 -0.39 -10.70
CA PRO A 225 -11.83 -0.61 -9.40
C PRO A 225 -11.42 0.45 -8.36
N LEU A 226 -12.33 0.73 -7.42
CA LEU A 226 -12.11 1.73 -6.38
C LEU A 226 -10.84 1.43 -5.58
N GLY A 227 -10.09 2.47 -5.22
CA GLY A 227 -8.86 2.32 -4.44
C GLY A 227 -7.65 1.83 -5.23
N ARG A 228 -7.80 1.48 -6.51
CA ARG A 228 -6.66 1.16 -7.38
C ARG A 228 -5.78 2.38 -7.67
N VAL A 229 -6.39 3.56 -7.76
CA VAL A 229 -5.69 4.84 -7.82
C VAL A 229 -6.10 5.66 -6.60
N ARG A 230 -5.13 5.95 -5.74
CA ARG A 230 -5.31 6.72 -4.49
C ARG A 230 -4.46 7.96 -4.52
N SER A 231 -4.97 9.02 -3.92
CA SER A 231 -4.30 10.31 -3.82
C SER A 231 -4.28 10.76 -2.36
N SER A 232 -3.09 11.05 -1.85
CA SER A 232 -2.87 11.57 -0.51
C SER A 232 -2.17 12.93 -0.56
N PHE A 233 -2.26 13.68 0.54
CA PHE A 233 -1.63 14.99 0.62
C PHE A 233 -0.11 14.85 0.65
N ALA A 234 0.58 15.75 -0.07
CA ALA A 234 2.02 15.92 0.01
C ALA A 234 2.36 17.41 0.24
N PRO A 235 3.50 17.73 0.88
CA PRO A 235 3.92 19.12 1.06
C PRO A 235 4.12 19.86 -0.28
N GLY A 236 3.81 21.16 -0.30
CA GLY A 236 4.04 22.04 -1.46
C GLY A 236 2.91 22.06 -2.48
N ASP A 237 1.66 22.00 -2.02
CA ASP A 237 0.44 21.93 -2.86
C ASP A 237 0.40 20.74 -3.83
N ALA A 238 1.27 19.75 -3.59
CA ALA A 238 1.39 18.54 -4.38
C ALA A 238 0.56 17.39 -3.78
N ARG A 239 0.45 16.31 -4.54
CA ARG A 239 -0.20 15.08 -4.12
C ARG A 239 0.74 13.91 -4.35
N THR A 240 0.73 12.96 -3.42
CA THR A 240 1.33 11.65 -3.63
C THR A 240 0.24 10.75 -4.23
N LEU A 241 0.52 10.20 -5.39
CA LEU A 241 -0.34 9.28 -6.11
C LEU A 241 0.18 7.86 -5.93
N ARG A 242 -0.73 6.95 -5.58
CA ARG A 242 -0.50 5.51 -5.57
C ARG A 242 -1.39 4.90 -6.64
N ALA A 243 -0.80 4.15 -7.57
CA ALA A 243 -1.54 3.41 -8.58
C ALA A 243 -1.02 1.98 -8.68
N ASP A 244 -1.92 1.02 -8.81
CA ASP A 244 -1.59 -0.40 -8.91
C ASP A 244 -2.18 -1.04 -10.16
N GLY A 245 -1.59 -2.12 -10.60
CA GLY A 245 -2.11 -2.93 -11.69
C GLY A 245 -1.51 -4.32 -11.71
N PRO A 246 -1.95 -5.17 -12.66
CA PRO A 246 -1.48 -6.54 -12.75
C PRO A 246 0.04 -6.60 -12.98
N GLY A 247 0.78 -6.97 -11.94
CA GLY A 247 2.23 -7.10 -12.01
C GLY A 247 3.03 -5.82 -11.77
N TRP A 248 2.40 -4.70 -11.37
CA TRP A 248 3.12 -3.46 -11.12
C TRP A 248 2.48 -2.57 -10.04
N SER A 249 3.32 -1.73 -9.46
CA SER A 249 2.94 -0.70 -8.50
C SER A 249 3.66 0.59 -8.86
N MET A 250 2.95 1.72 -8.84
CA MET A 250 3.50 3.05 -9.09
C MET A 250 3.23 3.97 -7.91
N VAL A 251 4.24 4.75 -7.55
CA VAL A 251 4.17 5.86 -6.58
C VAL A 251 4.68 7.11 -7.28
N ALA A 252 3.94 8.20 -7.26
CA ALA A 252 4.34 9.41 -7.95
C ALA A 252 4.00 10.65 -7.15
N ARG A 253 4.73 11.74 -7.42
CA ARG A 253 4.36 13.08 -6.96
C ARG A 253 3.95 13.93 -8.14
N THR A 254 2.80 14.60 -8.02
CA THR A 254 2.25 15.43 -9.10
C THR A 254 3.18 16.58 -9.54
N ASP A 255 4.12 16.96 -8.70
CA ASP A 255 5.10 18.02 -8.92
C ASP A 255 6.52 17.53 -9.26
N ASP A 256 6.76 16.22 -9.36
CA ASP A 256 8.12 15.67 -9.49
C ASP A 256 8.17 14.46 -10.45
N ILE A 257 8.58 13.28 -9.95
CA ILE A 257 8.82 12.04 -10.71
C ILE A 257 7.84 10.94 -10.30
N ALA A 258 8.00 9.76 -10.88
CA ALA A 258 7.37 8.53 -10.42
C ALA A 258 8.38 7.41 -10.16
N PHE A 259 8.00 6.47 -9.32
CA PHE A 259 8.66 5.22 -9.03
C PHE A 259 7.76 4.07 -9.45
N VAL A 260 8.34 3.09 -10.14
CA VAL A 260 7.65 1.88 -10.59
C VAL A 260 8.34 0.66 -10.01
N LEU A 261 7.55 -0.27 -9.48
CA LEU A 261 7.98 -1.59 -9.05
C LEU A 261 7.24 -2.63 -9.90
N LEU A 262 7.94 -3.70 -10.29
CA LEU A 262 7.41 -4.72 -11.19
C LEU A 262 7.58 -6.11 -10.57
N ASP A 263 6.63 -7.01 -10.82
CA ASP A 263 6.79 -8.42 -10.43
C ASP A 263 7.90 -9.12 -11.23
N GLU A 264 8.13 -8.69 -12.47
CA GLU A 264 9.17 -9.21 -13.36
C GLU A 264 10.58 -8.73 -13.02
N GLU A 265 10.71 -7.66 -12.22
CA GLU A 265 11.99 -7.09 -11.77
C GLU A 265 12.00 -7.03 -10.23
N PRO A 266 12.21 -8.18 -9.56
CA PRO A 266 12.02 -8.29 -8.12
C PRO A 266 13.04 -7.47 -7.33
N GLY A 267 12.54 -6.65 -6.39
CA GLY A 267 13.39 -5.83 -5.50
C GLY A 267 13.96 -4.57 -6.15
N GLU A 268 13.70 -4.34 -7.43
CA GLU A 268 14.19 -3.17 -8.16
C GLU A 268 13.15 -2.03 -8.14
N VAL A 269 13.65 -0.80 -7.92
CA VAL A 269 12.84 0.43 -7.95
C VAL A 269 13.23 1.21 -9.19
N LEU A 270 12.28 1.36 -10.12
CA LEU A 270 12.52 1.97 -11.43
C LEU A 270 12.04 3.43 -11.44
N PRO A 271 12.94 4.42 -11.44
CA PRO A 271 12.54 5.81 -11.46
C PRO A 271 12.16 6.26 -12.87
N VAL A 272 11.06 7.02 -12.96
CA VAL A 272 10.51 7.60 -14.18
C VAL A 272 10.59 9.11 -14.06
N GLY A 273 11.41 9.72 -14.90
CA GLY A 273 11.58 11.17 -14.94
C GLY A 273 10.31 11.87 -15.40
N ARG A 274 10.23 13.17 -15.08
CA ARG A 274 9.07 13.99 -15.41
C ARG A 274 8.76 13.98 -16.91
N GLY A 275 9.76 14.27 -17.75
CA GLY A 275 9.57 14.33 -19.20
C GLY A 275 8.38 15.22 -19.63
N PRO A 276 7.90 15.09 -20.88
CA PRO A 276 6.75 15.84 -21.37
C PRO A 276 5.40 15.20 -21.01
N GLU A 277 5.35 13.89 -20.78
CA GLU A 277 4.08 13.16 -20.64
C GLU A 277 3.61 12.92 -19.21
N LEU A 278 4.54 12.68 -18.28
CA LEU A 278 4.20 12.28 -16.91
C LEU A 278 3.31 13.32 -16.21
N PRO A 279 3.59 14.65 -16.26
CA PRO A 279 2.75 15.63 -15.56
C PRO A 279 1.28 15.57 -15.95
N GLY A 280 0.98 15.45 -17.26
CA GLY A 280 -0.39 15.37 -17.74
C GLY A 280 -1.08 14.05 -17.36
N LEU A 281 -0.32 12.95 -17.31
CA LEU A 281 -0.81 11.67 -16.80
C LEU A 281 -1.15 11.76 -15.31
N LEU A 282 -0.23 12.28 -14.48
CA LEU A 282 -0.44 12.40 -13.03
C LEU A 282 -1.61 13.32 -12.70
N GLU A 283 -1.77 14.45 -13.40
CA GLU A 283 -2.93 15.32 -13.24
C GLU A 283 -4.25 14.59 -13.57
N SER A 284 -4.25 13.76 -14.62
CA SER A 284 -5.43 13.00 -15.03
C SER A 284 -5.75 11.88 -14.03
N LEU A 285 -4.73 11.21 -13.50
CA LEU A 285 -4.88 10.21 -12.45
C LEU A 285 -5.39 10.82 -11.14
N ASP A 286 -4.88 11.98 -10.72
CA ASP A 286 -5.33 12.66 -9.49
C ASP A 286 -6.82 13.05 -9.52
N LYS A 287 -7.38 13.29 -10.72
CA LYS A 287 -8.81 13.61 -10.92
C LYS A 287 -9.72 12.40 -10.71
N ILE A 288 -9.26 11.19 -11.01
CA ILE A 288 -10.02 9.96 -10.81
C ILE A 288 -9.66 9.25 -9.50
N ALA A 289 -8.57 9.66 -8.85
CA ALA A 289 -8.07 9.06 -7.63
C ALA A 289 -9.05 9.24 -6.47
N VAL A 290 -9.22 8.18 -5.69
CA VAL A 290 -9.96 8.25 -4.44
C VAL A 290 -9.10 8.99 -3.40
N ARG A 291 -9.75 9.83 -2.58
CA ARG A 291 -9.11 10.68 -1.58
C ARG A 291 -9.63 10.35 -0.20
N PRO A 292 -8.78 10.35 0.84
CA PRO A 292 -9.25 10.37 2.22
C PRO A 292 -10.10 11.63 2.43
N ASN A 293 -11.24 11.47 3.12
CA ASN A 293 -12.10 12.58 3.54
C ASN A 293 -11.53 13.27 4.80
#